data_AF-A0A2N5FLH8-F1
#
_entry.id   AF-A0A2N5FLH8-F1
#
_cell.length_a   1.000
_cell.length_b   1.000
_cell.length_c   1.000
_cell.angle_alpha   90.00
_cell.angle_beta   90.00
_cell.angle_gamma   90.00
#
_symmetry.space_group_name_H-M   'P 1'
#
loop_
_entity.id
_entity.type
_entity.pdbx_description
1 polymer ?
#
loop_
_entity_poly.entity_id
_entity_poly.type
_entity_poly.pdbx_seq_one_letter_code
_entity_poly.pdbx_strand_id
1 'polypeptide(L)'
;MKNIYKILFISFMILALAACKDEDEGRDRRLVVAEDMLEAILEENERGIRDIYLEGAYHSPEKLISLKKKWDIDKLELADFELKEESFYVFRAYYDQDNKKESKAIAFRVIETDDDRIIVDYVDQVVERKK
;
A
#
# COMPACT_ATOMS: atom_id res chain seq x y z
N MET A 1 -1.17 49.15 23.95
CA MET A 1 -0.62 47.77 23.97
C MET A 1 -1.72 46.75 24.27
N LYS A 2 -2.75 46.62 23.42
CA LYS A 2 -3.88 45.69 23.63
C LYS A 2 -4.09 44.66 22.50
N ASN A 3 -3.26 44.72 21.45
CA ASN A 3 -3.46 43.91 20.24
C ASN A 3 -2.41 42.80 20.03
N ILE A 4 -1.37 42.74 20.88
CA ILE A 4 -0.28 41.75 20.74
C ILE A 4 -0.75 40.35 21.21
N TYR A 5 -1.59 40.29 22.25
CA TYR A 5 -2.13 39.03 22.77
C TYR A 5 -3.08 38.30 21.79
N LYS A 6 -3.73 39.04 20.87
CA LYS A 6 -4.62 38.44 19.86
C LYS A 6 -3.86 37.68 18.77
N ILE A 7 -2.66 38.15 18.40
CA ILE A 7 -1.84 37.51 17.36
C ILE A 7 -1.15 36.26 17.92
N LEU A 8 -0.72 36.30 19.19
CA LEU A 8 -0.06 35.17 19.85
C LEU A 8 -1.00 33.98 20.11
N PHE A 9 -2.29 34.23 20.37
CA PHE A 9 -3.26 33.17 20.62
C PHE A 9 -3.67 32.39 19.35
N ILE A 10 -3.67 33.06 18.19
CA ILE A 10 -3.99 32.43 16.90
C ILE A 10 -2.84 31.53 16.41
N SER A 11 -1.58 31.92 16.69
CA SER A 11 -0.39 31.13 16.32
C SER A 11 -0.30 29.80 17.09
N PHE A 12 -0.68 29.78 18.37
CA PHE A 12 -0.67 28.55 19.17
C PHE A 12 -1.76 27.55 18.74
N MET A 13 -2.88 28.04 18.19
CA MET A 13 -3.99 27.19 17.73
C MET A 13 -3.68 26.47 16.41
N ILE A 14 -2.84 27.04 15.55
CA ILE A 14 -2.39 26.41 14.30
C ILE A 14 -1.36 25.32 14.58
N LEU A 15 -0.49 25.50 15.59
CA LEU A 15 0.47 24.49 16.02
C LEU A 15 -0.18 23.29 16.72
N ALA A 16 -1.31 23.48 17.41
CA ALA A 16 -2.07 22.38 18.00
C ALA A 16 -2.79 21.51 16.96
N LEU A 17 -3.20 22.08 15.81
CA LEU A 17 -3.80 21.31 14.71
C LEU A 17 -2.77 20.48 13.92
N ALA A 18 -1.49 20.84 13.95
CA ALA A 18 -0.42 20.05 13.33
C ALA A 18 0.01 18.82 14.15
N ALA A 19 -0.40 18.75 15.43
CA ALA A 19 -0.10 17.62 16.33
C ALA A 19 -1.26 16.60 16.44
N CYS A 20 -2.39 16.85 15.77
CA CYS A 20 -3.48 15.89 15.57
C CYS A 20 -3.56 15.53 14.10
N LYS A 21 -2.55 14.81 13.60
CA LYS A 21 -2.64 14.08 12.34
C LYS A 21 -2.94 12.62 12.69
N ASP A 22 -4.14 12.38 13.23
CA ASP A 22 -4.77 11.06 13.18
C ASP A 22 -5.13 10.83 11.71
N GLU A 23 -4.20 10.27 10.95
CA GLU A 23 -4.37 10.05 9.51
C GLU A 23 -4.90 8.65 9.16
N ASP A 24 -5.18 7.79 10.14
CA ASP A 24 -5.66 6.42 9.90
C ASP A 24 -6.80 5.97 10.83
N GLU A 25 -7.51 6.88 11.49
CA GLU A 25 -8.74 6.56 12.22
C GLU A 25 -9.88 6.18 11.24
N GLY A 26 -9.86 4.94 10.76
CA GLY A 26 -10.94 4.32 10.00
C GLY A 26 -10.55 3.56 8.72
N ARG A 27 -9.28 3.59 8.31
CA ARG A 27 -8.80 2.83 7.14
C ARG A 27 -8.45 1.40 7.56
N ASP A 28 -8.83 0.41 6.77
CA ASP A 28 -8.50 -0.99 7.06
C ASP A 28 -6.96 -1.15 7.07
N ARG A 29 -6.39 -1.48 8.23
CA ARG A 29 -4.94 -1.66 8.40
C ARG A 29 -4.35 -2.68 7.42
N ARG A 30 -5.15 -3.64 6.95
CA ARG A 30 -4.74 -4.64 5.96
C ARG A 30 -4.59 -4.04 4.57
N LEU A 31 -5.48 -3.09 4.23
CA LEU A 31 -5.38 -2.33 2.98
C LEU A 31 -4.10 -1.50 2.96
N VAL A 32 -3.81 -0.80 4.08
CA VAL A 32 -2.57 -0.03 4.23
C VAL A 32 -1.34 -0.90 3.98
N VAL A 33 -1.28 -2.09 4.59
CA VAL A 33 -0.15 -3.01 4.38
C VAL A 33 -0.04 -3.50 2.93
N ALA A 34 -1.16 -3.68 2.22
CA ALA A 34 -1.13 -4.01 0.80
C ALA A 34 -0.60 -2.84 -0.05
N GLU A 35 -0.95 -1.60 0.30
CA GLU A 35 -0.44 -0.37 -0.34
C GLU A 35 1.06 -0.21 -0.09
N ASP A 36 1.51 -0.33 1.16
CA ASP A 36 2.92 -0.23 1.56
C ASP A 36 3.77 -1.29 0.83
N MET A 37 3.26 -2.52 0.71
CA MET A 37 3.95 -3.59 -0.04
C MET A 37 4.05 -3.25 -1.53
N LEU A 38 2.97 -2.76 -2.14
CA LEU A 38 2.99 -2.35 -3.55
C LEU A 38 3.97 -1.21 -3.77
N GLU A 39 3.93 -0.17 -2.93
CA GLU A 39 4.85 0.96 -2.99
C GLU A 39 6.31 0.49 -2.83
N ALA A 40 6.60 -0.37 -1.86
CA ALA A 40 7.95 -0.90 -1.68
C ALA A 40 8.46 -1.71 -2.89
N ILE A 41 7.57 -2.44 -3.58
CA ILE A 41 7.91 -3.11 -4.86
C ILE A 41 8.17 -2.09 -5.97
N LEU A 42 7.35 -1.05 -6.07
CA LEU A 42 7.48 -0.02 -7.10
C LEU A 42 8.76 0.81 -6.94
N GLU A 43 9.13 1.12 -5.70
CA GLU A 43 10.33 1.88 -5.35
C GLU A 43 11.60 1.03 -5.26
N GLU A 44 11.50 -0.28 -5.48
CA GLU A 44 12.60 -1.24 -5.29
C GLU A 44 13.19 -1.20 -3.86
N ASN A 45 12.35 -0.88 -2.87
CA ASN A 45 12.70 -0.77 -1.46
C ASN A 45 12.70 -2.14 -0.77
N GLU A 46 13.80 -2.88 -0.90
CA GLU A 46 13.94 -4.22 -0.32
C GLU A 46 13.70 -4.26 1.19
N ARG A 47 14.13 -3.21 1.92
CA ARG A 47 13.91 -3.14 3.37
C ARG A 47 12.41 -3.02 3.69
N GLY A 48 11.70 -2.14 2.99
CA GLY A 48 10.25 -2.00 3.14
C GLY A 48 9.50 -3.30 2.87
N ILE A 49 9.91 -4.06 1.84
CA ILE A 49 9.34 -5.39 1.59
C ILE A 49 9.63 -6.32 2.77
N ARG A 50 10.87 -6.43 3.23
CA ARG A 50 11.26 -7.34 4.33
C ARG A 50 10.58 -7.05 5.65
N ASP A 51 10.27 -5.78 5.93
CA ASP A 51 9.67 -5.37 7.21
C ASP A 51 8.24 -5.90 7.38
N ILE A 52 7.51 -6.13 6.28
CA ILE A 52 6.11 -6.58 6.30
C ILE A 52 5.88 -7.92 5.58
N TYR A 53 6.88 -8.47 4.87
CA TYR A 53 6.77 -9.74 4.16
C TYR A 53 7.15 -10.95 5.03
N LEU A 54 6.39 -12.02 4.96
CA LEU A 54 6.72 -13.27 5.65
C LEU A 54 7.95 -13.91 5.00
N GLU A 55 9.00 -14.11 5.80
CA GLU A 55 10.21 -14.78 5.35
C GLU A 55 9.91 -16.22 4.89
N GLY A 56 10.41 -16.58 3.70
CA GLY A 56 10.19 -17.90 3.09
C GLY A 56 8.88 -18.05 2.30
N ALA A 57 8.10 -16.98 2.14
CA ALA A 57 6.92 -16.97 1.27
C ALA A 57 7.27 -17.12 -0.23
N TYR A 58 6.24 -17.23 -1.07
CA TYR A 58 6.32 -17.73 -2.46
C TYR A 58 7.40 -17.06 -3.34
N HIS A 59 7.60 -15.76 -3.20
CA HIS A 59 8.66 -15.02 -3.89
C HIS A 59 9.54 -14.32 -2.85
N SER A 60 10.86 -14.44 -2.96
CA SER A 60 11.75 -13.66 -2.08
C SER A 60 11.59 -12.15 -2.34
N PRO A 61 11.91 -11.28 -1.37
CA PRO A 61 11.86 -9.83 -1.56
C PRO A 61 12.60 -9.33 -2.81
N GLU A 62 13.80 -9.86 -3.07
CA GLU A 62 14.60 -9.53 -4.25
C GLU A 62 13.92 -10.03 -5.53
N LYS A 63 13.23 -11.17 -5.44
CA LYS A 63 12.47 -11.71 -6.56
C LYS A 63 11.30 -10.80 -6.90
N LEU A 64 10.57 -10.26 -5.92
CA LEU A 64 9.45 -9.34 -6.12
C LEU A 64 9.87 -8.08 -6.88
N ILE A 65 10.99 -7.47 -6.47
CA ILE A 65 11.59 -6.32 -7.18
C ILE A 65 11.89 -6.69 -8.63
N SER A 66 12.54 -7.85 -8.87
CA SER A 66 12.87 -8.29 -10.23
C SER A 66 11.65 -8.55 -11.12
N LEU A 67 10.49 -8.82 -10.53
CA LEU A 67 9.25 -9.14 -11.25
C LEU A 67 8.54 -7.89 -11.76
N LYS A 68 8.83 -6.69 -11.24
CA LYS A 68 8.26 -5.41 -11.68
C LYS A 68 8.25 -5.26 -13.21
N LYS A 69 9.37 -5.56 -13.86
CA LYS A 69 9.51 -5.52 -15.32
C LYS A 69 8.72 -6.61 -16.05
N LYS A 70 8.62 -7.81 -15.47
CA LYS A 70 7.83 -8.92 -16.05
C LYS A 70 6.34 -8.60 -16.00
N TRP A 71 5.91 -7.94 -14.94
CA TRP A 71 4.52 -7.51 -14.75
C TRP A 71 4.18 -6.23 -15.51
N ASP A 72 5.16 -5.59 -16.17
CA ASP A 72 4.99 -4.34 -16.92
C ASP A 72 4.48 -3.18 -16.04
N ILE A 73 4.97 -3.14 -14.80
CA ILE A 73 4.65 -2.08 -13.82
C ILE A 73 5.86 -1.19 -13.51
N ASP A 74 6.96 -1.32 -14.27
CA ASP A 74 8.23 -0.63 -14.04
C ASP A 74 8.13 0.90 -14.10
N LYS A 75 7.15 1.41 -14.86
CA LYS A 75 6.87 2.84 -15.08
C LYS A 75 5.59 3.33 -14.41
N LEU A 76 4.91 2.47 -13.68
CA LEU A 76 3.67 2.83 -12.98
C LEU A 76 3.99 3.38 -11.60
N GLU A 77 3.14 4.28 -11.14
CA GLU A 77 3.11 4.83 -9.79
C GLU A 77 1.93 4.23 -9.02
N LEU A 78 1.92 4.36 -7.69
CA LEU A 78 0.84 3.82 -6.86
C LEU A 78 -0.56 4.29 -7.31
N ALA A 79 -0.65 5.54 -7.79
CA ALA A 79 -1.89 6.13 -8.29
C ALA A 79 -2.45 5.50 -9.58
N ASP A 80 -1.63 4.71 -10.30
CA ASP A 80 -2.08 3.98 -11.50
C ASP A 80 -2.83 2.68 -11.15
N PHE A 81 -2.91 2.34 -9.86
CA PHE A 81 -3.55 1.12 -9.38
C PHE A 81 -4.89 1.41 -8.71
N GLU A 82 -5.86 0.55 -8.96
CA GLU A 82 -7.11 0.49 -8.19
C GLU A 82 -7.03 -0.70 -7.22
N LEU A 83 -6.82 -0.44 -5.93
CA LEU A 83 -6.81 -1.48 -4.91
C LEU A 83 -8.22 -1.85 -4.45
N LYS A 84 -8.48 -3.16 -4.34
CA LYS A 84 -9.75 -3.73 -3.86
C LYS A 84 -9.51 -4.91 -2.93
N GLU A 85 -10.32 -5.00 -1.87
CA GLU A 85 -10.49 -6.23 -1.09
C GLU A 85 -11.39 -7.19 -1.89
N GLU A 86 -10.83 -8.33 -2.29
CA GLU A 86 -11.54 -9.37 -3.05
C GLU A 86 -12.05 -10.50 -2.16
N SER A 87 -11.36 -10.73 -1.05
CA SER A 87 -11.79 -11.65 0.00
C SER A 87 -11.13 -11.25 1.31
N PHE A 88 -11.53 -11.88 2.40
CA PHE A 88 -11.07 -11.54 3.74
C PHE A 88 -9.54 -11.46 3.91
N TYR A 89 -8.75 -12.21 3.13
CA TYR A 89 -7.28 -12.13 3.20
C TYR A 89 -6.65 -11.62 1.91
N VAL A 90 -7.43 -11.31 0.88
CA VAL A 90 -6.89 -11.05 -0.47
C VAL A 90 -7.24 -9.66 -0.94
N PHE A 91 -6.20 -8.90 -1.24
CA PHE A 91 -6.28 -7.60 -1.89
C PHE A 91 -5.75 -7.73 -3.31
N ARG A 92 -6.33 -6.98 -4.24
CA ARG A 92 -5.86 -6.89 -5.62
C ARG A 92 -5.66 -5.44 -6.01
N ALA A 93 -4.45 -5.13 -6.49
CA ALA A 93 -4.13 -3.87 -7.11
C ALA A 93 -4.24 -4.00 -8.63
N TYR A 94 -5.37 -3.54 -9.17
CA TYR A 94 -5.69 -3.62 -10.59
C TYR A 94 -4.97 -2.52 -11.38
N TYR A 95 -4.42 -2.85 -12.55
CA TYR A 95 -3.78 -1.91 -13.48
C TYR A 95 -4.09 -2.31 -14.93
N ASP A 96 -3.74 -1.47 -15.92
CA ASP A 96 -4.01 -1.73 -17.36
C ASP A 96 -5.49 -2.05 -17.62
N GLN A 97 -6.40 -1.26 -17.03
CA GLN A 97 -7.85 -1.53 -17.06
C GLN A 97 -8.48 -1.32 -18.45
N ASP A 98 -7.82 -0.55 -19.31
CA ASP A 98 -8.27 -0.24 -20.68
C ASP A 98 -8.20 -1.43 -21.63
N ASN A 99 -7.45 -2.47 -21.27
CA ASN A 99 -7.42 -3.70 -22.05
C ASN A 99 -8.79 -4.39 -22.02
N LYS A 100 -9.46 -4.45 -23.17
CA LYS A 100 -10.80 -5.04 -23.31
C LYS A 100 -10.81 -6.57 -23.26
N LYS A 101 -9.66 -7.23 -23.36
CA LYS A 101 -9.54 -8.70 -23.40
C LYS A 101 -9.18 -9.29 -22.05
N GLU A 102 -8.37 -8.59 -21.27
CA GLU A 102 -7.79 -9.10 -20.03
C GLU A 102 -7.78 -8.01 -18.96
N SER A 103 -7.92 -8.40 -17.69
CA SER A 103 -7.60 -7.58 -16.52
C SER A 103 -6.33 -8.10 -15.88
N LYS A 104 -5.43 -7.19 -15.50
CA LYS A 104 -4.22 -7.51 -14.74
C LYS A 104 -4.34 -6.92 -13.34
N ALA A 105 -3.85 -7.67 -12.36
CA ALA A 105 -3.73 -7.20 -10.99
C ALA A 105 -2.49 -7.79 -10.32
N ILE A 106 -1.95 -7.09 -9.34
CA ILE A 106 -1.05 -7.70 -8.36
C ILE A 106 -1.91 -8.14 -7.18
N ALA A 107 -1.85 -9.42 -6.84
CA ALA A 107 -2.61 -10.00 -5.73
C ALA A 107 -1.72 -10.09 -4.49
N PHE A 108 -2.25 -9.65 -3.36
CA PHE A 108 -1.61 -9.69 -2.04
C PHE A 108 -2.45 -10.58 -1.14
N ARG A 109 -1.82 -11.51 -0.42
CA ARG A 109 -2.46 -12.13 0.74
C ARG A 109 -1.93 -11.49 2.01
N VAL A 110 -2.84 -10.86 2.75
CA VAL A 110 -2.56 -10.11 3.97
C VAL A 110 -3.16 -10.87 5.14
N ILE A 111 -2.35 -11.13 6.16
CA ILE A 111 -2.71 -11.95 7.32
C ILE A 111 -2.40 -11.17 8.59
N GLU A 112 -3.33 -11.20 9.55
CA GLU A 112 -3.09 -10.77 10.92
C GLU A 112 -2.60 -11.97 11.73
N THR A 113 -1.43 -11.83 12.36
CA THR A 113 -0.81 -12.86 13.20
C THR A 113 -1.37 -12.84 14.62
N ASP A 114 -1.10 -13.88 15.40
CA ASP A 114 -1.49 -13.96 16.81
C ASP A 114 -0.88 -12.84 17.68
N ASP A 115 0.18 -12.17 17.19
CA ASP A 115 0.85 -11.05 17.85
C ASP A 115 0.31 -9.67 17.38
N ASP A 116 -0.89 -9.62 16.78
CA ASP A 116 -1.51 -8.43 16.18
C ASP A 116 -0.67 -7.75 15.07
N ARG A 117 0.38 -8.42 14.56
CA ARG A 117 1.15 -7.94 13.40
C ARG A 117 0.42 -8.30 12.12
N ILE A 118 0.35 -7.35 11.19
CA ILE A 118 -0.19 -7.58 9.84
C ILE A 118 0.99 -7.81 8.90
N ILE A 119 0.96 -8.93 8.19
CA ILE A 119 2.03 -9.37 7.29
C ILE A 119 1.46 -9.73 5.92
N VAL A 120 2.32 -9.66 4.90
CA VAL A 120 2.04 -10.18 3.57
C VAL A 120 2.79 -11.48 3.38
N ASP A 121 2.10 -12.56 3.02
CA ASP A 121 2.75 -13.87 2.81
C ASP A 121 2.56 -14.42 1.39
N TYR A 122 2.01 -13.61 0.50
CA TYR A 122 1.87 -13.92 -0.92
C TYR A 122 1.79 -12.64 -1.75
N VAL A 123 2.56 -12.59 -2.82
CA VAL A 123 2.46 -11.57 -3.87
C VAL A 123 2.72 -12.21 -5.23
N ASP A 124 1.79 -12.07 -6.17
CA ASP A 124 2.01 -12.44 -7.58
C ASP A 124 1.04 -11.68 -8.50
N GLN A 125 1.33 -11.64 -9.79
CA GLN A 125 0.43 -11.11 -10.82
C GLN A 125 -0.67 -12.14 -11.14
N VAL A 126 -1.90 -11.64 -11.20
CA VAL A 126 -3.05 -12.37 -11.69
C VAL A 126 -3.50 -11.73 -13.01
N VAL A 127 -3.73 -12.56 -14.02
CA VAL A 127 -4.26 -12.14 -15.33
C VAL A 127 -5.56 -12.90 -15.58
N GLU A 128 -6.65 -12.17 -15.75
CA GLU A 128 -7.98 -12.74 -15.95
C GLU A 128 -8.53 -12.32 -17.31
N ARG A 129 -9.17 -13.25 -18.03
CA ARG A 129 -9.85 -12.93 -19.29
C ARG A 129 -11.20 -12.31 -19.00
N LYS A 130 -11.45 -11.14 -19.62
CA LYS A 130 -12.76 -10.49 -19.61
C LYS A 130 -13.70 -11.29 -20.53
N LYS A 131 -14.86 -11.68 -20.02
CA LYS A 131 -15.89 -12.44 -20.74
C LYS A 131 -16.64 -11.56 -21.73
#